data_AF-K9SD14-F1
#
_entry.id   AF-K9SD14-F1
#
_cell.length_a   1.000
_cell.length_b   1.000
_cell.length_c   1.000
_cell.angle_alpha   90.00
_cell.angle_beta   90.00
_cell.angle_gamma   90.00
#
_symmetry.space_group_name_H-M   'P 1'
#
loop_
_entity.id
_entity.type
_entity.pdbx_description
1 polymer ?
#
loop_
_entity_poly.entity_id
_entity_poly.type
_entity_poly.pdbx_seq_one_letter_code
_entity_poly.pdbx_strand_id
1 'polypeptide(L)'
;MVTKSFQTLMMGFSAIALAGTAAIAATPATAGTLANPVVSGSDYLTYGSDGTNTFLVPNTSANVQSALTGDSSNPTGNVELFASSEQPGANFNQVTSLSGTLGGKGITLSNLTLSDWLSPVGSSTFGQVWFNAALNNNGLGGLSNDIKGFAFNVFKNYGGFQRFSDPNISYVNQDSSGLVRIGLAGHFNATSLITKSIDGFLNDSSVPNNAKFLANNLKSQLSGRTIQASEVVKVAYNGGPSQLLYSFNATQSGLVERGDRLSHTGNYEVTFQGDVPPQDVPEPSLLLGLVGLGGAFLLKRQGGQGAA
;
A
#
# COMPACT_ATOMS: atom_id res chain seq x y z
N MET A 1 22.97 26.65 -23.60
CA MET A 1 23.30 25.46 -22.78
C MET A 1 22.34 25.46 -21.61
N VAL A 2 21.25 24.68 -21.68
CA VAL A 2 20.16 24.71 -20.69
C VAL A 2 20.57 23.87 -19.50
N THR A 3 20.74 24.52 -18.34
CA THR A 3 20.95 23.90 -17.04
C THR A 3 19.68 23.13 -16.65
N LYS A 4 19.77 21.80 -16.57
CA LYS A 4 18.71 20.96 -16.00
C LYS A 4 18.63 21.27 -14.51
N SER A 5 17.48 21.75 -14.05
CA SER A 5 17.22 21.95 -12.62
C SER A 5 17.21 20.58 -11.93
N PHE A 6 17.95 20.48 -10.83
CA PHE A 6 17.82 19.37 -9.89
C PHE A 6 16.45 19.53 -9.20
N GLN A 7 15.47 18.74 -9.61
CA GLN A 7 14.28 18.52 -8.79
C GLN A 7 14.72 17.69 -7.59
N THR A 8 14.92 18.36 -6.46
CA THR A 8 15.05 17.72 -5.16
C THR A 8 13.77 16.95 -4.89
N LEU A 9 13.82 15.62 -5.03
CA LEU A 9 12.76 14.73 -4.59
C LEU A 9 12.68 14.85 -3.06
N MET A 10 11.76 15.68 -2.56
CA MET A 10 11.37 15.67 -1.16
C MET A 10 10.65 14.36 -0.88
N MET A 11 11.42 13.30 -0.61
CA MET A 11 10.90 12.11 0.03
C MET A 11 10.55 12.49 1.47
N GLY A 12 9.27 12.79 1.69
CA GLY A 12 8.72 12.84 3.04
C GLY A 12 8.97 11.49 3.70
N PHE A 13 9.81 11.46 4.72
CA PHE A 13 9.87 10.32 5.63
C PHE A 13 8.49 10.23 6.32
N SER A 14 7.66 9.31 5.86
CA SER A 14 6.37 8.94 6.46
C SER A 14 6.24 7.44 6.20
N ALA A 15 6.18 6.54 7.17
CA ALA A 15 5.95 6.67 8.60
C ALA A 15 6.90 5.73 9.38
N ILE A 16 7.36 6.20 10.53
CA ILE A 16 7.60 5.30 11.66
C ILE A 16 6.25 4.61 11.90
N ALA A 17 6.16 3.31 11.60
CA ALA A 17 5.16 2.48 12.24
C ALA A 17 5.36 2.66 13.74
N LEU A 18 4.44 3.38 14.39
CA LEU A 18 4.40 3.52 15.83
C LEU A 18 4.16 2.12 16.41
N ALA A 19 5.25 1.40 16.65
CA ALA A 19 5.25 0.19 17.43
C ALA A 19 4.97 0.57 18.89
N GLY A 20 3.86 0.05 19.42
CA GLY A 20 3.62 -0.07 20.86
C GLY A 20 2.81 1.06 21.49
N THR A 21 1.50 0.84 21.62
CA THR A 21 0.86 0.50 22.91
C THR A 21 -0.60 0.20 22.63
N ALA A 22 -1.15 -0.79 23.33
CA ALA A 22 -2.57 -1.10 23.31
C ALA A 22 -3.36 0.09 23.89
N ALA A 23 -3.73 1.03 23.03
CA ALA A 23 -4.88 1.87 23.25
C ALA A 23 -6.00 1.27 22.41
N ILE A 24 -7.12 0.92 23.04
CA ILE A 24 -8.39 0.77 22.33
C ILE A 24 -8.78 2.17 21.86
N ALA A 25 -8.07 2.67 20.85
CA ALA A 25 -8.48 3.84 20.09
C ALA A 25 -9.68 3.36 19.29
N ALA A 26 -10.85 3.94 19.55
CA ALA A 26 -11.98 3.77 18.65
C ALA A 26 -11.45 4.08 17.24
N THR A 27 -11.46 3.08 16.36
CA THR A 27 -11.05 3.25 14.96
C THR A 27 -11.87 4.41 14.42
N PRO A 28 -11.24 5.53 14.02
CA PRO A 28 -11.98 6.65 13.45
C PRO A 28 -12.89 6.12 12.34
N ALA A 29 -14.16 6.51 12.35
CA ALA A 29 -15.10 6.06 11.33
C ALA A 29 -14.55 6.40 9.94
N THR A 30 -14.56 5.42 9.04
CA THR A 30 -14.15 5.59 7.64
C THR A 30 -15.00 6.68 7.02
N ALA A 31 -14.38 7.80 6.67
CA ALA A 31 -15.03 8.93 6.02
C ALA A 31 -15.14 8.71 4.50
N GLY A 32 -14.29 7.87 3.92
CA GLY A 32 -14.41 7.46 2.53
C GLY A 32 -13.49 6.31 2.15
N THR A 33 -13.85 5.63 1.06
CA THR A 33 -13.03 4.62 0.38
C THR A 33 -12.68 5.14 -1.02
N LEU A 34 -11.74 4.48 -1.70
CA LEU A 34 -11.42 4.83 -3.09
C LEU A 34 -12.65 4.68 -3.99
N ALA A 35 -13.06 5.79 -4.58
CA ALA A 35 -14.17 5.87 -5.51
C ALA A 35 -13.66 5.90 -6.95
N ASN A 36 -14.45 5.29 -7.85
CA ASN A 36 -14.16 5.19 -9.29
C ASN A 36 -12.74 4.68 -9.59
N PRO A 37 -12.32 3.53 -9.04
CA PRO A 37 -11.01 2.97 -9.29
C PRO A 37 -10.87 2.61 -10.76
N VAL A 38 -9.76 3.06 -11.36
CA VAL A 38 -9.38 2.79 -12.73
C VAL A 38 -7.93 2.32 -12.74
N VAL A 39 -7.67 1.20 -13.38
CA VAL A 39 -6.31 0.73 -13.62
C VAL A 39 -5.83 1.22 -14.98
N SER A 40 -4.65 1.84 -15.01
CA SER A 40 -3.92 2.20 -16.22
C SER A 40 -2.73 1.27 -16.40
N GLY A 41 -2.52 0.80 -17.63
CA GLY A 41 -1.58 -0.26 -17.95
C GLY A 41 -2.29 -1.61 -18.15
N SER A 42 -1.62 -2.53 -18.84
CA SER A 42 -2.17 -3.87 -19.16
C SER A 42 -1.67 -4.97 -18.23
N ASP A 43 -0.64 -4.70 -17.42
CA ASP A 43 0.01 -5.69 -16.59
C ASP A 43 -0.47 -5.56 -15.14
N TYR A 44 -1.64 -6.13 -14.88
CA TYR A 44 -2.23 -6.24 -13.54
C TYR A 44 -3.13 -7.48 -13.45
N LEU A 45 -3.32 -7.95 -12.22
CA LEU A 45 -4.29 -8.99 -11.89
C LEU A 45 -5.27 -8.45 -10.85
N THR A 46 -6.52 -8.92 -10.93
CA THR A 46 -7.56 -8.63 -9.94
C THR A 46 -7.92 -9.92 -9.24
N TYR A 47 -7.92 -9.89 -7.91
CA TYR A 47 -8.32 -11.01 -7.07
C TYR A 47 -9.62 -10.66 -6.34
N GLY A 48 -10.60 -11.54 -6.44
CA GLY A 48 -11.77 -11.55 -5.56
C GLY A 48 -11.44 -12.27 -4.26
N SER A 49 -12.35 -12.19 -3.28
CA SER A 49 -12.24 -12.91 -2.01
C SER A 49 -13.57 -13.58 -1.63
N ASP A 50 -13.49 -14.76 -1.03
CA ASP A 50 -14.63 -15.46 -0.41
C ASP A 50 -14.61 -15.39 1.13
N GLY A 51 -13.72 -14.55 1.70
CA GLY A 51 -13.50 -14.42 3.14
C GLY A 51 -12.54 -15.46 3.73
N THR A 52 -12.02 -16.39 2.93
CA THR A 52 -10.96 -17.33 3.32
C THR A 52 -9.85 -17.40 2.27
N ASN A 53 -10.21 -17.31 1.01
CA ASN A 53 -9.29 -17.36 -0.11
C ASN A 53 -9.43 -16.13 -0.97
N THR A 54 -8.31 -15.73 -1.55
CA THR A 54 -8.29 -14.87 -2.74
C THR A 54 -8.18 -15.72 -4.00
N PHE A 55 -8.74 -15.24 -5.10
CA PHE A 55 -8.72 -15.95 -6.39
C PHE A 55 -8.86 -14.99 -7.56
N LEU A 56 -8.23 -15.32 -8.69
CA LEU A 56 -8.29 -14.51 -9.89
C LEU A 56 -9.72 -14.33 -10.39
N VAL A 57 -10.05 -13.08 -10.73
CA VAL A 57 -11.30 -12.69 -11.39
C VAL A 57 -10.98 -11.85 -12.63
N PRO A 58 -11.91 -11.75 -13.61
CA PRO A 58 -11.68 -10.92 -14.78
C PRO A 58 -11.40 -9.45 -14.41
N ASN A 59 -10.46 -8.82 -15.11
CA ASN A 59 -10.06 -7.42 -14.96
C ASN A 59 -11.15 -6.45 -15.48
N THR A 60 -12.28 -6.39 -14.78
CA THR A 60 -13.39 -5.46 -15.05
C THR A 60 -13.43 -4.36 -13.99
N SER A 61 -13.94 -3.18 -14.33
CA SER A 61 -14.10 -2.07 -13.38
C SER A 61 -14.92 -2.46 -12.14
N ALA A 62 -15.97 -3.28 -12.32
CA ALA A 62 -16.77 -3.79 -11.22
C ALA A 62 -15.97 -4.69 -10.27
N ASN A 63 -15.14 -5.60 -10.81
CA ASN A 63 -14.32 -6.50 -10.01
C ASN A 63 -13.19 -5.74 -9.30
N VAL A 64 -12.56 -4.77 -9.97
CA VAL A 64 -11.56 -3.88 -9.36
C VAL A 64 -12.17 -3.12 -8.18
N GLN A 65 -13.36 -2.53 -8.36
CA GLN A 65 -14.06 -1.86 -7.25
C GLN A 65 -14.40 -2.82 -6.12
N SER A 66 -14.90 -4.02 -6.43
CA SER A 66 -15.29 -5.02 -5.43
C SER A 66 -14.09 -5.54 -4.63
N ALA A 67 -12.93 -5.69 -5.28
CA ALA A 67 -11.71 -6.17 -4.63
C ALA A 67 -11.23 -5.23 -3.51
N LEU A 68 -11.50 -3.92 -3.64
CA LEU A 68 -10.95 -2.85 -2.79
C LEU A 68 -11.87 -2.43 -1.63
N THR A 69 -12.85 -3.25 -1.25
CA THR A 69 -13.90 -2.88 -0.29
C THR A 69 -13.57 -3.16 1.18
N GLY A 70 -12.43 -3.81 1.45
CA GLY A 70 -12.02 -4.20 2.80
C GLY A 70 -11.40 -3.09 3.64
N ASP A 71 -10.86 -3.49 4.78
CA ASP A 71 -10.10 -2.65 5.71
C ASP A 71 -9.04 -3.47 6.47
N SER A 72 -8.38 -2.86 7.46
CA SER A 72 -7.31 -3.51 8.22
C SER A 72 -7.76 -4.69 9.07
N SER A 73 -9.03 -4.73 9.45
CA SER A 73 -9.62 -5.81 10.26
C SER A 73 -10.18 -6.94 9.40
N ASN A 74 -10.64 -6.60 8.19
CA ASN A 74 -11.23 -7.54 7.24
C ASN A 74 -10.81 -7.16 5.81
N PRO A 75 -9.57 -7.48 5.40
CA PRO A 75 -9.15 -7.29 4.02
C PRO A 75 -9.99 -8.18 3.09
N THR A 76 -10.24 -7.71 1.88
CA THR A 76 -11.08 -8.41 0.88
C THR A 76 -10.21 -9.00 -0.23
N GLY A 77 -10.52 -8.70 -1.50
CA GLY A 77 -9.64 -9.00 -2.62
C GLY A 77 -8.44 -8.03 -2.69
N ASN A 78 -7.75 -8.06 -3.82
CA ASN A 78 -6.69 -7.10 -4.11
C ASN A 78 -6.51 -6.88 -5.62
N VAL A 79 -5.86 -5.79 -5.95
CA VAL A 79 -5.39 -5.47 -7.30
C VAL A 79 -3.86 -5.47 -7.28
N GLU A 80 -3.28 -6.46 -7.95
CA GLU A 80 -1.84 -6.62 -8.11
C GLU A 80 -1.37 -5.77 -9.30
N LEU A 81 -0.54 -4.76 -9.04
CA LEU A 81 0.03 -3.93 -10.10
C LEU A 81 1.35 -4.53 -10.57
N PHE A 82 1.61 -4.52 -11.88
CA PHE A 82 2.84 -5.07 -12.47
C PHE A 82 3.03 -6.57 -12.17
N ALA A 83 1.96 -7.36 -12.32
CA ALA A 83 1.91 -8.79 -12.00
C ALA A 83 2.94 -9.65 -12.76
N SER A 84 3.50 -9.16 -13.87
CA SER A 84 4.60 -9.84 -14.56
C SER A 84 5.99 -9.55 -13.98
N SER A 85 6.12 -8.80 -12.88
CA SER A 85 7.39 -8.30 -12.33
C SER A 85 8.50 -9.37 -12.24
N GLU A 86 8.14 -10.57 -11.79
CA GLU A 86 9.05 -11.69 -11.58
C GLU A 86 9.28 -12.55 -12.84
N GLN A 87 8.55 -12.29 -13.92
CA GLN A 87 8.60 -13.09 -15.14
C GLN A 87 9.82 -12.74 -15.99
N PRO A 88 10.42 -13.73 -16.69
CA PRO A 88 11.46 -13.46 -17.66
C PRO A 88 11.00 -12.45 -18.73
N GLY A 89 11.77 -11.38 -18.91
CA GLY A 89 11.46 -10.34 -19.90
C GLY A 89 10.50 -9.23 -19.42
N ALA A 90 10.12 -9.22 -18.14
CA ALA A 90 9.36 -8.12 -17.54
C ALA A 90 10.01 -6.77 -17.82
N ASN A 91 9.23 -5.81 -18.33
CA ASN A 91 9.72 -4.47 -18.58
C ASN A 91 9.71 -3.65 -17.28
N PHE A 92 10.82 -3.66 -16.55
CA PHE A 92 10.91 -2.99 -15.25
C PHE A 92 10.95 -1.44 -15.30
N ASN A 93 10.67 -0.86 -16.47
CA ASN A 93 10.43 0.57 -16.64
C ASN A 93 8.95 0.88 -16.91
N GLN A 94 8.11 -0.15 -17.07
CA GLN A 94 6.68 0.02 -17.25
C GLN A 94 6.02 0.39 -15.92
N VAL A 95 5.06 1.32 -16.00
CA VAL A 95 4.21 1.69 -14.87
C VAL A 95 2.79 1.19 -15.13
N THR A 96 2.27 0.44 -14.17
CA THR A 96 0.87 0.11 -14.00
C THR A 96 0.37 0.82 -12.73
N SER A 97 -0.78 1.48 -12.81
CA SER A 97 -1.29 2.30 -11.72
C SER A 97 -2.77 2.10 -11.47
N LEU A 98 -3.17 2.16 -10.20
CA LEU A 98 -4.55 2.28 -9.75
C LEU A 98 -4.85 3.73 -9.36
N SER A 99 -5.81 4.36 -10.03
CA SER A 99 -6.22 5.74 -9.77
C SER A 99 -7.69 5.82 -9.38
N GLY A 100 -8.06 6.87 -8.66
CA GLY A 100 -9.45 7.17 -8.32
C GLY A 100 -9.55 8.45 -7.50
N THR A 101 -10.66 8.62 -6.77
CA THR A 101 -10.82 9.72 -5.82
C THR A 101 -10.99 9.21 -4.40
N LEU A 102 -10.40 9.93 -3.44
CA LEU A 102 -10.49 9.68 -2.01
C LEU A 102 -10.79 11.02 -1.33
N GLY A 103 -11.94 11.11 -0.62
CA GLY A 103 -12.38 12.40 -0.05
C GLY A 103 -12.58 13.51 -1.09
N GLY A 104 -12.91 13.14 -2.34
CA GLY A 104 -13.01 14.08 -3.47
C GLY A 104 -11.67 14.54 -4.07
N LYS A 105 -10.54 14.01 -3.58
CA LYS A 105 -9.20 14.31 -4.09
C LYS A 105 -8.68 13.18 -4.96
N GLY A 106 -7.96 13.50 -6.03
CA GLY A 106 -7.33 12.49 -6.88
C GLY A 106 -6.20 11.77 -6.15
N ILE A 107 -6.14 10.45 -6.28
CA ILE A 107 -5.05 9.61 -5.80
C ILE A 107 -4.65 8.61 -6.88
N THR A 108 -3.34 8.36 -7.00
CA THR A 108 -2.76 7.35 -7.87
C THR A 108 -1.76 6.51 -7.08
N LEU A 109 -1.96 5.20 -7.07
CA LEU A 109 -1.06 4.20 -6.53
C LEU A 109 -0.40 3.47 -7.70
N SER A 110 0.89 3.19 -7.65
CA SER A 110 1.64 2.57 -8.75
C SER A 110 2.73 1.64 -8.26
N ASN A 111 3.11 0.71 -9.14
CA ASN A 111 4.30 -0.12 -9.01
C ASN A 111 5.58 0.73 -9.03
N LEU A 112 6.70 0.14 -8.62
CA LEU A 112 8.00 0.78 -8.75
C LEU A 112 8.67 0.41 -10.06
N THR A 113 9.49 1.33 -10.55
CA THR A 113 10.45 1.09 -11.64
C THR A 113 11.86 0.96 -11.09
N LEU A 114 12.81 0.49 -11.91
CA LEU A 114 14.22 0.50 -11.56
C LEU A 114 14.71 1.90 -11.15
N SER A 115 14.18 2.96 -11.79
CA SER A 115 14.57 4.34 -11.48
C SER A 115 14.16 4.78 -10.07
N ASP A 116 13.03 4.28 -9.56
CA ASP A 116 12.57 4.55 -8.20
C ASP A 116 13.51 3.88 -7.18
N TRP A 117 13.90 2.62 -7.43
CA TRP A 117 14.84 1.90 -6.56
C TRP A 117 16.23 2.52 -6.48
N LEU A 118 16.71 3.08 -7.60
CA LEU A 118 18.00 3.74 -7.70
C LEU A 118 17.94 5.22 -7.31
N SER A 119 16.77 5.75 -6.94
CA SER A 119 16.62 7.14 -6.54
C SER A 119 17.49 7.46 -5.32
N PRO A 120 18.17 8.62 -5.28
CA PRO A 120 19.09 8.96 -4.21
C PRO A 120 18.34 9.37 -2.93
N VAL A 121 18.70 8.74 -1.81
CA VAL A 121 18.28 9.10 -0.43
C VAL A 121 19.55 9.44 0.36
N GLY A 122 19.90 10.72 0.45
CA GLY A 122 21.17 11.14 1.04
C GLY A 122 22.36 10.56 0.29
N SER A 123 23.23 9.79 0.97
CA SER A 123 24.37 9.10 0.37
C SER A 123 24.06 7.69 -0.14
N SER A 124 22.82 7.22 0.01
CA SER A 124 22.35 5.89 -0.39
C SER A 124 21.31 5.98 -1.50
N THR A 125 20.89 4.82 -2.01
CA THR A 125 19.69 4.70 -2.87
C THR A 125 18.48 4.28 -2.03
N PHE A 126 17.27 4.52 -2.54
CA PHE A 126 16.04 4.01 -1.92
C PHE A 126 16.12 2.51 -1.65
N GLY A 127 16.60 1.72 -2.61
CA GLY A 127 16.76 0.27 -2.41
C GLY A 127 17.69 -0.11 -1.27
N GLN A 128 18.79 0.63 -1.05
CA GLN A 128 19.66 0.39 0.10
C GLN A 128 18.99 0.75 1.42
N VAL A 129 18.24 1.86 1.45
CA VAL A 129 17.51 2.30 2.65
C VAL A 129 16.43 1.29 3.01
N TRP A 130 15.60 0.90 2.04
CA TRP A 130 14.54 -0.10 2.21
C TRP A 130 15.11 -1.44 2.67
N PHE A 131 16.16 -1.94 2.00
CA PHE A 131 16.75 -3.24 2.33
C PHE A 131 17.35 -3.28 3.73
N ASN A 132 18.08 -2.23 4.13
CA ASN A 132 18.63 -2.13 5.49
C ASN A 132 17.53 -1.99 6.53
N ALA A 133 16.46 -1.24 6.24
CA ALA A 133 15.31 -1.13 7.13
C ALA A 133 14.60 -2.48 7.31
N ALA A 134 14.45 -3.26 6.23
CA ALA A 134 13.91 -4.62 6.26
C ALA A 134 14.76 -5.53 7.16
N LEU A 135 16.09 -5.52 7.01
CA LEU A 135 16.98 -6.28 7.87
C LEU A 135 16.85 -5.87 9.34
N ASN A 136 16.87 -4.57 9.62
CA ASN A 136 16.76 -4.05 10.99
C ASN A 136 15.45 -4.49 11.66
N ASN A 137 14.31 -4.30 10.97
CA ASN A 137 13.00 -4.63 11.51
C ASN A 137 12.82 -6.13 11.77
N ASN A 138 13.52 -6.97 11.01
CA ASN A 138 13.48 -8.42 11.13
C ASN A 138 14.61 -8.99 12.03
N GLY A 139 15.20 -8.14 12.88
CA GLY A 139 16.20 -8.55 13.87
C GLY A 139 17.56 -8.94 13.29
N LEU A 140 17.86 -8.49 12.07
CA LEU A 140 19.12 -8.73 11.35
C LEU A 140 19.99 -7.46 11.27
N GLY A 141 19.66 -6.43 12.07
CA GLY A 141 20.42 -5.19 12.12
C GLY A 141 21.86 -5.35 12.64
N GLY A 142 22.15 -6.41 13.38
CA GLY A 142 23.49 -6.73 13.89
C GLY A 142 24.46 -7.35 12.88
N LEU A 143 24.01 -7.63 11.64
CA LEU A 143 24.91 -8.11 10.59
C LEU A 143 26.00 -7.07 10.28
N SER A 144 27.21 -7.53 9.98
CA SER A 144 28.30 -6.64 9.59
C SER A 144 28.00 -5.93 8.27
N ASN A 145 28.60 -4.75 8.05
CA ASN A 145 28.40 -3.97 6.84
C ASN A 145 28.81 -4.73 5.57
N ASP A 146 29.84 -5.58 5.65
CA ASP A 146 30.26 -6.42 4.52
C ASP A 146 29.18 -7.44 4.14
N ILE A 147 28.57 -8.08 5.13
CA ILE A 147 27.48 -9.03 4.90
C ILE A 147 26.23 -8.32 4.39
N LYS A 148 25.88 -7.15 4.92
CA LYS A 148 24.77 -6.34 4.42
C LYS A 148 25.00 -5.91 2.97
N GLY A 149 26.22 -5.47 2.65
CA GLY A 149 26.60 -5.09 1.28
C GLY A 149 26.54 -6.26 0.31
N PHE A 150 27.06 -7.43 0.71
CA PHE A 150 26.92 -8.67 -0.07
C PHE A 150 25.45 -9.05 -0.28
N ALA A 151 24.67 -9.10 0.78
CA ALA A 151 23.25 -9.47 0.74
C ALA A 151 22.43 -8.50 -0.14
N PHE A 152 22.70 -7.19 -0.04
CA PHE A 152 22.06 -6.18 -0.87
C PHE A 152 22.41 -6.37 -2.35
N ASN A 153 23.67 -6.67 -2.69
CA ASN A 153 24.07 -6.92 -4.07
C ASN A 153 23.40 -8.17 -4.65
N VAL A 154 23.28 -9.24 -3.85
CA VAL A 154 22.52 -10.44 -4.24
C VAL A 154 21.05 -10.08 -4.46
N PHE A 155 20.42 -9.38 -3.53
CA PHE A 155 19.03 -8.93 -3.65
C PHE A 155 18.81 -8.12 -4.93
N LYS A 156 19.61 -7.06 -5.14
CA LYS A 156 19.53 -6.18 -6.30
C LYS A 156 19.71 -6.92 -7.63
N ASN A 157 20.73 -7.77 -7.72
CA ASN A 157 21.13 -8.36 -9.01
C ASN A 157 20.31 -9.60 -9.38
N TYR A 158 19.62 -10.23 -8.42
CA TYR A 158 18.85 -11.46 -8.63
C TYR A 158 17.35 -11.25 -8.34
N GLY A 159 16.78 -10.20 -8.92
CA GLY A 159 15.33 -10.03 -8.99
C GLY A 159 14.65 -9.48 -7.72
N GLY A 160 15.42 -9.04 -6.72
CA GLY A 160 14.86 -8.54 -5.46
C GLY A 160 14.08 -7.25 -5.64
N PHE A 161 14.53 -6.33 -6.48
CA PHE A 161 13.75 -5.12 -6.77
C PHE A 161 12.42 -5.45 -7.45
N GLN A 162 12.45 -6.32 -8.46
CA GLN A 162 11.27 -6.73 -9.22
C GLN A 162 10.19 -7.31 -8.29
N ARG A 163 10.56 -8.25 -7.41
CA ARG A 163 9.67 -8.95 -6.47
C ARG A 163 9.00 -8.08 -5.41
N PHE A 164 9.51 -6.88 -5.17
CA PHE A 164 8.95 -5.96 -4.19
C PHE A 164 8.40 -4.69 -4.86
N SER A 165 8.20 -4.73 -6.17
CA SER A 165 7.74 -3.59 -6.97
C SER A 165 6.30 -3.69 -7.42
N ASP A 166 5.62 -4.78 -7.15
CA ASP A 166 4.32 -5.20 -7.67
C ASP A 166 3.23 -5.15 -6.60
N PRO A 167 2.91 -3.96 -6.06
CA PRO A 167 2.06 -3.84 -4.89
C PRO A 167 0.67 -4.42 -5.13
N ASN A 168 0.26 -5.27 -4.21
CA ASN A 168 -1.05 -5.89 -4.11
C ASN A 168 -2.01 -5.03 -3.28
N ILE A 169 -2.69 -4.06 -3.89
CA ILE A 169 -3.55 -3.11 -3.18
C ILE A 169 -4.87 -3.79 -2.78
N SER A 170 -5.16 -3.90 -1.48
CA SER A 170 -6.37 -4.55 -0.95
C SER A 170 -7.47 -3.58 -0.51
N TYR A 171 -7.10 -2.38 -0.07
CA TYR A 171 -8.04 -1.30 0.24
C TYR A 171 -7.32 0.04 0.27
N VAL A 172 -8.08 1.12 0.09
CA VAL A 172 -7.62 2.51 0.20
C VAL A 172 -8.73 3.31 0.88
N ASN A 173 -8.52 3.62 2.15
CA ASN A 173 -9.52 4.20 3.05
C ASN A 173 -9.01 5.52 3.62
N GLN A 174 -9.94 6.40 3.99
CA GLN A 174 -9.64 7.66 4.66
C GLN A 174 -10.60 7.86 5.82
N ASP A 175 -10.10 8.34 6.95
CA ASP A 175 -10.95 8.73 8.07
C ASP A 175 -11.29 10.22 8.07
N SER A 176 -12.15 10.62 9.00
CA SER A 176 -12.63 12.00 9.14
C SER A 176 -11.54 13.01 9.53
N SER A 177 -10.38 12.55 9.99
CA SER A 177 -9.20 13.40 10.23
C SER A 177 -8.33 13.57 8.99
N GLY A 178 -8.69 12.92 7.88
CA GLY A 178 -7.93 12.92 6.64
C GLY A 178 -6.81 11.89 6.59
N LEU A 179 -6.63 11.05 7.62
CA LEU A 179 -5.60 10.01 7.61
C LEU A 179 -5.96 8.95 6.58
N VAL A 180 -5.08 8.78 5.59
CA VAL A 180 -5.22 7.79 4.53
C VAL A 180 -4.54 6.49 4.95
N ARG A 181 -5.22 5.37 4.74
CA ARG A 181 -4.75 4.00 5.00
C ARG A 181 -4.82 3.20 3.71
N ILE A 182 -3.72 2.54 3.37
CA ILE A 182 -3.61 1.66 2.21
C ILE A 182 -3.20 0.29 2.72
N GLY A 183 -4.02 -0.73 2.43
CA GLY A 183 -3.68 -2.11 2.71
C GLY A 183 -2.93 -2.74 1.55
N LEU A 184 -1.78 -3.34 1.83
CA LEU A 184 -1.03 -4.17 0.89
C LEU A 184 -1.19 -5.64 1.30
N ALA A 185 -1.87 -6.43 0.47
CA ALA A 185 -1.92 -7.88 0.65
C ALA A 185 -0.55 -8.46 0.31
N GLY A 186 0.01 -9.29 1.17
CA GLY A 186 1.34 -9.85 0.91
C GLY A 186 1.53 -11.16 1.67
N HIS A 187 2.78 -11.54 1.89
CA HIS A 187 3.08 -12.69 2.73
C HIS A 187 3.25 -12.26 4.19
N PHE A 188 2.56 -12.95 5.10
CA PHE A 188 2.89 -12.82 6.53
C PHE A 188 4.30 -13.35 6.83
N ASN A 189 4.74 -14.33 6.04
CA ASN A 189 6.12 -14.82 6.03
C ASN A 189 6.73 -14.68 4.63
N ALA A 190 7.44 -13.58 4.39
CA ALA A 190 8.12 -13.25 3.14
C ALA A 190 9.52 -13.89 3.02
N THR A 191 9.91 -14.81 3.90
CA THR A 191 11.25 -15.44 3.87
C THR A 191 11.53 -16.15 2.56
N SER A 192 10.54 -16.84 1.98
CA SER A 192 10.69 -17.48 0.67
C SER A 192 10.95 -16.45 -0.44
N LEU A 193 10.24 -15.32 -0.43
CA LEU A 193 10.44 -14.23 -1.37
C LEU A 193 11.84 -13.64 -1.29
N ILE A 194 12.36 -13.40 -0.09
CA ILE A 194 13.70 -12.83 0.08
C ILE A 194 14.78 -13.84 -0.34
N THR A 195 14.60 -15.12 0.00
CA THR A 195 15.57 -16.17 -0.33
C THR A 195 15.58 -16.56 -1.80
N LYS A 196 14.51 -16.28 -2.59
CA LYS A 196 14.52 -16.47 -4.06
C LYS A 196 15.68 -15.76 -4.75
N SER A 197 16.08 -14.56 -4.32
CA SER A 197 17.26 -13.88 -4.89
C SER A 197 18.57 -14.60 -4.58
N ILE A 198 18.65 -15.21 -3.40
CA ILE A 198 19.80 -16.04 -3.03
C ILE A 198 19.81 -17.31 -3.88
N ASP A 199 18.65 -17.90 -4.16
CA ASP A 199 18.54 -19.08 -5.02
C ASP A 199 18.97 -18.79 -6.46
N GLY A 200 18.58 -17.63 -7.00
CA GLY A 200 19.11 -17.15 -8.29
C GLY A 200 20.64 -17.05 -8.28
N PHE A 201 21.21 -16.45 -7.23
CA PHE A 201 22.66 -16.32 -7.08
C PHE A 201 23.38 -17.67 -6.95
N LEU A 202 22.80 -18.63 -6.21
CA LEU A 202 23.37 -19.95 -6.03
C LEU A 202 23.34 -20.79 -7.32
N ASN A 203 22.29 -20.61 -8.14
CA ASN A 203 22.12 -21.30 -9.41
C ASN A 203 22.96 -20.72 -10.55
N ASP A 204 23.49 -19.51 -10.40
CA ASP A 204 24.36 -18.89 -11.38
C ASP A 204 25.72 -19.61 -11.45
N SER A 205 26.02 -20.19 -12.62
CA SER A 205 27.27 -20.93 -12.86
C SER A 205 28.52 -20.04 -12.88
N SER A 206 28.37 -18.72 -13.07
CA SER A 206 29.48 -17.76 -13.09
C SER A 206 29.95 -17.36 -11.69
N VAL A 207 29.14 -17.64 -10.66
CA VAL A 207 29.44 -17.25 -9.28
C VAL A 207 30.47 -18.20 -8.64
N PRO A 208 31.57 -17.68 -8.06
CA PRO A 208 32.58 -18.48 -7.38
C PRO A 208 32.06 -19.25 -6.14
N ASN A 209 32.59 -20.44 -5.89
CA ASN A 209 32.17 -21.31 -4.79
C ASN A 209 32.27 -20.68 -3.39
N ASN A 210 33.27 -19.84 -3.15
CA ASN A 210 33.41 -19.13 -1.87
C ASN A 210 32.25 -18.13 -1.64
N ALA A 211 31.78 -17.47 -2.71
CA ALA A 211 30.64 -16.58 -2.62
C ALA A 211 29.33 -17.37 -2.43
N LYS A 212 29.19 -18.53 -3.10
CA LYS A 212 28.07 -19.46 -2.87
C LYS A 212 28.02 -19.98 -1.44
N PHE A 213 29.18 -20.26 -0.83
CA PHE A 213 29.26 -20.65 0.57
C PHE A 213 28.71 -19.55 1.49
N LEU A 214 29.09 -18.28 1.29
CA LEU A 214 28.54 -17.15 2.05
C LEU A 214 27.02 -17.01 1.87
N ALA A 215 26.55 -17.10 0.62
CA ALA A 215 25.12 -17.06 0.29
C ALA A 215 24.32 -18.20 0.97
N ASN A 216 24.83 -19.43 0.97
CA ASN A 216 24.20 -20.55 1.65
C ASN A 216 24.09 -20.34 3.17
N ASN A 217 25.15 -19.82 3.79
CA ASN A 217 25.12 -19.47 5.22
C ASN A 217 24.08 -18.39 5.51
N LEU A 218 24.02 -17.34 4.69
CA LEU A 218 22.99 -16.30 4.82
C LEU A 218 21.59 -16.91 4.65
N LYS A 219 21.35 -17.72 3.62
CA LYS A 219 20.07 -18.39 3.40
C LYS A 219 19.66 -19.23 4.60
N SER A 220 20.58 -19.99 5.19
CA SER A 220 20.31 -20.78 6.40
C SER A 220 19.91 -19.92 7.59
N GLN A 221 20.51 -18.74 7.77
CA GLN A 221 20.15 -17.80 8.84
C GLN A 221 18.77 -17.18 8.64
N LEU A 222 18.37 -16.95 7.38
CA LEU A 222 17.06 -16.39 7.02
C LEU A 222 15.95 -17.43 7.09
N SER A 223 16.21 -18.67 6.66
CA SER A 223 15.19 -19.73 6.51
C SER A 223 14.53 -20.15 7.83
N GLY A 224 15.19 -19.91 8.98
CA GLY A 224 14.64 -20.17 10.31
C GLY A 224 13.79 -19.03 10.88
N ARG A 225 13.47 -17.99 10.09
CA ARG A 225 12.79 -16.78 10.56
C ARG A 225 11.50 -16.54 9.78
N THR A 226 10.54 -15.90 10.45
CA THR A 226 9.44 -15.22 9.77
C THR A 226 9.90 -13.82 9.44
N ILE A 227 10.15 -13.55 8.17
CA ILE A 227 10.50 -12.21 7.72
C ILE A 227 9.25 -11.51 7.23
N GLN A 228 8.99 -10.31 7.73
CA GLN A 228 7.91 -9.44 7.30
C GLN A 228 8.47 -8.28 6.47
N ALA A 229 7.97 -8.17 5.25
CA ALA A 229 8.27 -7.08 4.33
C ALA A 229 7.15 -7.01 3.29
N SER A 230 6.51 -5.84 3.22
CA SER A 230 5.58 -5.53 2.13
C SER A 230 6.35 -5.24 0.85
N GLU A 231 5.68 -5.42 -0.28
CA GLU A 231 6.00 -4.68 -1.50
C GLU A 231 5.94 -3.16 -1.23
N VAL A 232 6.52 -2.39 -2.15
CA VAL A 232 6.50 -0.93 -2.07
C VAL A 232 5.43 -0.39 -3.01
N VAL A 233 4.63 0.57 -2.53
CA VAL A 233 3.68 1.31 -3.36
C VAL A 233 4.13 2.75 -3.52
N LYS A 234 4.08 3.26 -4.76
CA LYS A 234 4.29 4.67 -5.05
C LYS A 234 2.95 5.40 -5.12
N VAL A 235 2.78 6.42 -4.28
CA VAL A 235 1.52 7.16 -4.13
C VAL A 235 1.69 8.61 -4.54
N ALA A 236 0.86 9.08 -5.47
CA ALA A 236 0.68 10.50 -5.76
C ALA A 236 -0.73 10.93 -5.29
N TYR A 237 -0.81 11.98 -4.47
CA TYR A 237 -2.06 12.44 -3.88
C TYR A 237 -2.27 13.93 -4.15
N ASN A 238 -3.45 14.28 -4.66
CA ASN A 238 -3.92 15.64 -4.89
C ASN A 238 -2.91 16.57 -5.61
N GLY A 239 -2.21 16.05 -6.63
CA GLY A 239 -1.21 16.80 -7.39
C GLY A 239 0.11 17.08 -6.64
N GLY A 240 0.27 16.55 -5.43
CA GLY A 240 1.51 16.61 -4.66
C GLY A 240 2.61 15.66 -5.18
N PRO A 241 3.83 15.77 -4.64
CA PRO A 241 4.92 14.88 -4.99
C PRO A 241 4.61 13.44 -4.60
N SER A 242 5.13 12.48 -5.39
CA SER A 242 4.96 11.07 -5.08
C SER A 242 5.73 10.66 -3.82
N GLN A 243 5.16 9.73 -3.08
CA GLN A 243 5.73 9.12 -1.87
C GLN A 243 5.90 7.62 -2.11
N LEU A 244 6.90 7.01 -1.49
CA LEU A 244 7.10 5.55 -1.50
C LEU A 244 6.73 5.01 -0.12
N LEU A 245 5.70 4.17 -0.05
CA LEU A 245 5.18 3.63 1.19
C LEU A 245 5.39 2.11 1.25
N TYR A 246 5.77 1.62 2.43
CA TYR A 246 6.02 0.22 2.73
C TYR A 246 5.95 -0.03 4.23
N SER A 247 5.82 -1.29 4.65
CA SER A 247 5.84 -1.71 6.05
C SER A 247 6.59 -3.03 6.20
N PHE A 248 7.14 -3.25 7.40
CA PHE A 248 7.74 -4.52 7.82
C PHE A 248 6.97 -5.16 8.98
N ASN A 249 5.75 -4.67 9.23
CA ASN A 249 4.86 -5.20 10.26
C ASN A 249 3.53 -5.55 9.59
N ALA A 250 3.22 -6.84 9.55
CA ALA A 250 1.96 -7.35 9.04
C ALA A 250 1.10 -7.91 10.17
N THR A 251 -0.21 -7.75 10.02
CA THR A 251 -1.20 -8.61 10.66
C THR A 251 -1.50 -9.81 9.78
N GLN A 252 -2.03 -10.88 10.35
CA GLN A 252 -2.58 -11.96 9.54
C GLN A 252 -3.85 -11.47 8.86
N SER A 253 -3.95 -11.67 7.54
CA SER A 253 -5.13 -11.26 6.77
C SER A 253 -6.34 -12.18 6.98
N GLY A 254 -6.09 -13.43 7.41
CA GLY A 254 -7.10 -14.51 7.38
C GLY A 254 -7.37 -15.08 5.98
N LEU A 255 -6.63 -14.60 4.97
CA LEU A 255 -6.78 -15.00 3.57
C LEU A 255 -5.57 -15.80 3.08
N VAL A 256 -5.76 -16.54 1.99
CA VAL A 256 -4.68 -17.19 1.24
C VAL A 256 -5.05 -17.28 -0.24
N GLU A 257 -4.10 -17.05 -1.16
CA GLU A 257 -4.38 -17.22 -2.60
C GLU A 257 -4.59 -18.70 -2.95
N ARG A 258 -5.63 -18.99 -3.73
CA ARG A 258 -6.10 -20.36 -3.98
C ARG A 258 -5.14 -21.18 -4.86
N GLY A 259 -4.49 -20.54 -5.83
CA GLY A 259 -3.55 -21.15 -6.76
C GLY A 259 -2.23 -21.57 -6.09
N ASP A 260 -1.56 -20.64 -5.42
CA ASP A 260 -0.23 -20.87 -4.84
C ASP A 260 -0.25 -21.31 -3.37
N ARG A 261 -1.34 -21.04 -2.64
CA ARG A 261 -1.54 -21.37 -1.22
C ARG A 261 -0.53 -20.71 -0.27
N LEU A 262 0.08 -19.61 -0.68
CA LEU A 262 1.16 -18.92 0.03
C LEU A 262 0.95 -17.40 0.11
N SER A 263 0.38 -16.81 -0.93
CA SER A 263 0.21 -15.37 -1.07
C SER A 263 -1.01 -14.84 -0.33
N HIS A 264 -1.04 -13.52 -0.12
CA HIS A 264 -2.12 -12.77 0.52
C HIS A 264 -2.43 -13.17 1.98
N THR A 265 -1.46 -13.76 2.68
CA THR A 265 -1.57 -14.19 4.09
C THR A 265 -1.27 -13.08 5.11
N GLY A 266 -0.63 -12.00 4.68
CA GLY A 266 -0.33 -10.83 5.50
C GLY A 266 -1.07 -9.59 4.99
N ASN A 267 -1.54 -8.75 5.90
CA ASN A 267 -2.00 -7.40 5.61
C ASN A 267 -0.97 -6.39 6.14
N TYR A 268 -0.42 -5.56 5.25
CA TYR A 268 0.48 -4.47 5.60
C TYR A 268 -0.25 -3.14 5.40
N GLU A 269 -0.62 -2.48 6.50
CA GLU A 269 -1.21 -1.14 6.42
C GLU A 269 -0.12 -0.07 6.41
N VAL A 270 -0.15 0.78 5.38
CA VAL A 270 0.70 1.96 5.27
C VAL A 270 -0.16 3.22 5.28
N THR A 271 0.36 4.32 5.83
CA THR A 271 -0.42 5.53 6.06
C THR A 271 0.32 6.80 5.67
N PHE A 272 -0.46 7.83 5.32
CA PHE A 272 0.00 9.21 5.22
C PHE A 272 -1.15 10.16 5.53
N GLN A 273 -0.82 11.39 5.92
CA GLN A 273 -1.83 12.40 6.18
C GLN A 273 -2.32 13.00 4.85
N GLY A 274 -3.60 12.79 4.53
CA GLY A 274 -4.28 13.44 3.42
C GLY A 274 -5.05 14.69 3.84
N ASP A 275 -5.80 15.23 2.88
CA ASP A 275 -6.72 16.35 3.13
C ASP A 275 -7.92 15.87 3.94
N VAL A 276 -8.36 16.67 4.92
CA VAL A 276 -9.59 16.39 5.66
C VAL A 276 -10.78 16.39 4.68
N PRO A 277 -11.58 15.31 4.60
CA PRO A 277 -12.76 15.28 3.76
C PRO A 277 -13.73 16.41 4.12
N PRO A 278 -14.43 17.01 3.15
CA PRO A 278 -15.52 17.92 3.45
C PRO A 278 -16.52 17.22 4.37
N GLN A 279 -16.88 17.84 5.50
CA GLN A 279 -18.01 17.34 6.29
C GLN A 279 -19.31 17.77 5.62
N ASP A 280 -20.24 16.83 5.48
CA ASP A 280 -21.60 17.15 5.05
C ASP A 280 -22.21 18.12 6.06
N VAL A 281 -22.30 19.40 5.69
CA VAL A 281 -23.05 20.39 6.46
C VAL A 281 -24.52 20.11 6.19
N PRO A 282 -25.37 19.86 7.21
CA PRO A 282 -26.80 19.66 7.00
C PRO A 282 -27.38 20.84 6.22
N GLU A 283 -28.04 20.58 5.10
CA GLU A 283 -28.59 21.65 4.28
C GLU A 283 -29.55 22.54 5.11
N PRO A 284 -29.48 23.89 4.96
CA PRO A 284 -30.37 24.82 5.67
C PRO A 284 -31.87 24.60 5.40
N SER A 285 -32.21 23.82 4.38
CA SER A 285 -33.59 23.47 3.98
C SER A 285 -34.33 22.66 5.05
N LEU A 286 -33.64 21.80 5.81
CA LEU A 286 -34.20 21.08 6.96
C LEU A 286 -34.52 22.01 8.14
N LEU A 287 -33.69 23.03 8.36
CA LEU A 287 -33.90 24.07 9.38
C LEU A 287 -35.07 25.01 9.01
N LEU A 288 -35.17 25.39 7.73
CA LEU A 288 -36.31 26.17 7.24
C LEU A 288 -37.63 25.39 7.25
N GLY A 289 -37.59 24.08 6.99
CA GLY A 289 -38.77 23.20 7.08
C GLY A 289 -39.34 23.11 8.50
N LEU A 290 -38.47 23.06 9.52
CA LEU A 290 -38.88 23.06 10.94
C LEU A 290 -39.43 24.41 11.40
N VAL A 291 -38.86 25.53 10.94
CA VAL A 291 -39.38 26.88 11.24
C VAL A 291 -40.71 27.14 10.51
N GLY A 292 -40.88 26.62 9.29
CA GLY A 292 -42.12 26.73 8.51
C GLY A 292 -43.31 25.98 9.12
N LEU A 293 -43.06 24.79 9.71
CA LEU A 293 -44.10 24.02 10.40
C LEU A 293 -44.46 24.61 11.78
N GLY A 294 -43.50 25.22 12.48
CA GLY A 294 -43.76 25.92 13.75
C GLY A 294 -44.50 27.27 13.58
N GLY A 295 -44.25 28.00 12.49
CA GLY A 295 -44.89 29.29 12.22
C GLY A 295 -46.36 29.21 11.81
N ALA A 296 -46.78 28.10 11.19
CA ALA A 296 -48.17 27.92 10.74
C ALA A 296 -49.17 27.63 11.88
N PHE A 297 -48.71 27.21 13.06
CA PHE A 297 -49.60 26.92 14.20
C PHE A 297 -49.83 28.12 15.16
N LEU A 298 -49.03 29.19 15.06
CA LEU A 298 -49.19 30.38 15.91
C LEU A 298 -50.10 31.46 15.32
N LEU A 299 -50.53 31.33 14.05
CA LEU A 299 -51.47 32.25 13.41
C LEU A 299 -52.85 31.62 13.23
N LYS A 300 -53.49 31.28 14.35
CA LYS A 300 -54.94 30.97 14.38
C LYS A 300 -55.69 31.89 15.36
N ARG A 301 -56.02 33.07 14.84
CA ARG A 301 -57.30 33.80 14.98
C ARG A 301 -57.67 34.37 16.37
N GLN A 302 -57.38 35.65 16.59
CA GLN A 302 -58.33 36.55 17.28
C GLN A 302 -58.98 37.46 16.23
N GLY A 303 -60.24 37.16 15.92
CA GLY A 303 -61.06 37.92 15.01
C GLY A 303 -62.53 37.58 15.22
N GLY A 304 -63.24 38.47 15.93
CA GLY A 304 -64.68 38.67 15.82
C GLY A 304 -65.58 38.01 16.87
N GLN A 305 -66.12 38.83 17.78
CA GLN A 305 -67.51 38.87 18.27
C GLN A 305 -67.59 39.94 19.40
N GLY A 306 -68.54 40.86 19.49
CA GLY A 306 -69.79 41.03 18.75
C GLY A 306 -70.41 42.41 19.07
N ALA A 307 -71.44 42.74 18.31
CA ALA A 307 -72.28 43.93 18.47
C ALA A 307 -73.35 43.73 19.56
N ALA A 308 -73.63 44.79 20.31
CA ALA A 308 -74.96 45.26 20.74
C ALA A 308 -74.79 46.67 21.32
#